data_AF-A0A3N4REM1-F1
#
_entry.id   AF-A0A3N4REM1-F1
#
_cell.length_a   1.000
_cell.length_b   1.000
_cell.length_c   1.000
_cell.angle_alpha   90.00
_cell.angle_beta   90.00
_cell.angle_gamma   90.00
#
_symmetry.space_group_name_H-M   'P 1'
#
loop_
_entity.id
_entity.type
_entity.pdbx_description
1 polymer ?
#
loop_
_entity_poly.entity_id
_entity_poly.type
_entity_poly.pdbx_seq_one_letter_code
_entity_poly.pdbx_strand_id
1 'polypeptide(L)'
;MTDSQPSFVHPETASGLPSGPPAALDPGLLAALAEAADALPDWAESLAPADRLDGDLALDESEFAVLDVLLRERFGADLGALRAGLDVAGLAALTVGDLAELVRR
;
A
#
# COMPACT_ATOMS: atom_id res chain seq x y z
N MET A 1 7.67 -57.68 18.28
CA MET A 1 9.10 -57.77 17.92
C MET A 1 9.25 -56.95 16.64
N THR A 2 9.90 -55.77 16.73
CA THR A 2 10.39 -54.87 15.65
C THR A 2 9.32 -54.32 14.69
N ASP A 3 8.84 -53.08 14.76
CA ASP A 3 9.45 -51.72 14.78
C ASP A 3 10.44 -51.43 13.64
N SER A 4 10.04 -50.58 12.70
CA SER A 4 10.95 -49.77 11.88
C SER A 4 10.17 -48.59 11.28
N GLN A 5 10.11 -47.48 12.03
CA GLN A 5 9.86 -46.14 11.49
C GLN A 5 11.11 -45.64 10.75
N PRO A 6 10.98 -44.97 9.59
CA PRO A 6 12.00 -44.05 9.14
C PRO A 6 11.85 -42.70 9.85
N SER A 7 12.86 -42.37 10.64
CA SER A 7 13.10 -41.05 11.21
C SER A 7 13.34 -40.02 10.11
N PHE A 8 12.54 -38.95 10.10
CA PHE A 8 12.93 -37.68 9.50
C PHE A 8 12.80 -36.61 10.59
N VAL A 9 13.96 -36.09 11.00
CA VAL A 9 14.11 -35.03 11.98
C VAL A 9 14.24 -33.68 11.26
N HIS A 10 13.22 -32.83 11.50
CA HIS A 10 13.23 -31.35 11.71
C HIS A 10 13.60 -30.42 10.52
N PRO A 11 12.94 -29.24 10.38
CA PRO A 11 13.00 -28.19 11.40
C PRO A 11 11.66 -27.62 11.86
N GLU A 12 11.75 -27.01 13.03
CA GLU A 12 10.77 -26.13 13.66
C GLU A 12 10.12 -25.18 12.65
N THR A 13 8.81 -25.31 12.48
CA THR A 13 7.99 -24.20 12.01
C THR A 13 8.05 -23.13 13.09
N ALA A 14 8.99 -22.20 12.94
CA ALA A 14 8.82 -20.85 13.44
C ALA A 14 7.51 -20.32 12.86
N SER A 15 6.40 -20.50 13.59
CA SER A 15 5.14 -19.79 13.37
C SER A 15 5.34 -18.33 13.79
N GLY A 16 6.26 -17.67 13.09
CA GLY A 16 6.30 -16.23 12.98
C GLY A 16 5.56 -15.87 11.71
N LEU A 17 4.34 -15.38 11.87
CA LEU A 17 3.79 -14.17 11.24
C LEU A 17 2.25 -14.29 11.19
N PRO A 18 1.49 -13.28 11.65
CA PRO A 18 0.08 -13.17 11.34
C PRO A 18 -0.05 -12.87 9.84
N SER A 19 -0.17 -13.89 9.00
CA SER A 19 -0.71 -13.71 7.65
C SER A 19 -2.23 -13.55 7.76
N GLY A 20 -2.65 -12.41 8.31
CA GLY A 20 -3.93 -11.85 7.92
C GLY A 20 -3.87 -11.58 6.40
N PRO A 21 -5.00 -11.69 5.68
CA PRO A 21 -5.01 -11.25 4.28
C PRO A 21 -4.45 -9.82 4.22
N PRO A 22 -3.68 -9.46 3.18
CA PRO A 22 -3.31 -8.06 2.99
C PRO A 22 -4.59 -7.25 3.11
N ALA A 23 -4.62 -6.29 4.04
CA ALA A 23 -5.79 -5.45 4.23
C ALA A 23 -6.14 -4.89 2.86
N ALA A 24 -7.29 -5.32 2.31
CA ALA A 24 -7.69 -4.92 0.98
C ALA A 24 -7.68 -3.39 0.93
N LEU A 25 -7.10 -2.82 -0.13
CA LEU A 25 -7.09 -1.38 -0.32
C LEU A 25 -8.54 -0.89 -0.41
N ASP A 26 -8.82 0.24 0.22
CA ASP A 26 -10.16 0.83 0.21
C ASP A 26 -10.56 1.16 -1.24
N PRO A 27 -11.75 0.75 -1.72
CA PRO A 27 -12.17 1.03 -3.10
C PRO A 27 -12.25 2.52 -3.43
N GLY A 28 -12.56 3.37 -2.45
CA GLY A 28 -12.57 4.82 -2.62
C GLY A 28 -11.15 5.39 -2.78
N LEU A 29 -10.17 4.82 -2.06
CA LEU A 29 -8.75 5.18 -2.23
C LEU A 29 -8.25 4.78 -3.62
N LEU A 30 -8.59 3.57 -4.07
CA LEU A 30 -8.26 3.10 -5.42
C LEU A 30 -8.88 4.00 -6.50
N ALA A 31 -10.14 4.41 -6.34
CA ALA A 31 -10.80 5.34 -7.23
C ALA A 31 -10.13 6.72 -7.24
N ALA A 32 -9.71 7.23 -6.07
CA ALA A 32 -8.99 8.50 -5.98
C ALA A 32 -7.62 8.45 -6.67
N LEU A 33 -6.90 7.32 -6.55
CA LEU A 33 -5.63 7.11 -7.23
C LEU A 33 -5.79 7.06 -8.76
N ALA A 34 -6.77 6.30 -9.26
CA ALA A 34 -7.06 6.26 -10.69
C ALA A 34 -7.46 7.64 -11.24
N GLU A 35 -8.30 8.38 -10.51
CA GLU A 35 -8.73 9.71 -10.92
C GLU A 35 -7.59 10.73 -10.93
N ALA A 36 -6.70 10.68 -9.93
CA ALA A 36 -5.53 11.55 -9.88
C ALA A 36 -4.53 11.25 -11.01
N ALA A 37 -4.34 9.98 -11.36
CA ALA A 37 -3.45 9.53 -12.42
C ALA A 37 -4.07 9.58 -13.83
N ASP A 38 -5.29 10.10 -13.97
CA ASP A 38 -6.11 10.03 -15.19
C ASP A 38 -6.13 8.62 -15.82
N ALA A 39 -6.17 7.60 -14.95
CA ALA A 39 -6.04 6.20 -15.30
C ALA A 39 -7.41 5.49 -15.31
N LEU A 40 -7.47 4.38 -16.03
CA LEU A 40 -8.67 3.54 -16.08
C LEU A 40 -8.91 2.81 -14.74
N PRO A 41 -10.16 2.50 -14.36
CA PRO A 41 -10.46 1.75 -13.14
C PRO A 41 -9.70 0.43 -13.02
N ASP A 42 -9.53 -0.30 -14.13
CA ASP A 42 -8.81 -1.58 -14.18
C ASP A 42 -7.33 -1.44 -13.80
N TRP A 43 -6.73 -0.26 -13.98
CA TRP A 43 -5.37 0.01 -13.50
C TRP A 43 -5.32 0.01 -11.97
N ALA A 44 -6.33 0.59 -11.31
CA ALA A 44 -6.40 0.62 -9.85
C ALA A 44 -6.54 -0.79 -9.24
N GLU A 45 -7.15 -1.73 -9.96
CA GLU A 45 -7.24 -3.14 -9.52
C GLU A 45 -5.88 -3.85 -9.49
N SER A 46 -4.89 -3.35 -10.24
CA SER A 46 -3.54 -3.92 -10.28
C SER A 46 -2.61 -3.41 -9.17
N LEU A 47 -3.04 -2.38 -8.43
CA LEU A 47 -2.22 -1.75 -7.41
C LEU A 47 -2.02 -2.63 -6.18
N ALA A 48 -0.78 -2.68 -5.70
CA ALA A 48 -0.40 -3.31 -4.46
C ALA A 48 -0.10 -2.25 -3.38
N PRO A 49 -0.32 -2.57 -2.09
CA PRO A 49 0.04 -1.67 -1.00
C PRO A 49 1.53 -1.29 -0.96
N ALA A 50 2.40 -2.11 -1.56
CA ALA A 50 3.84 -1.85 -1.61
C ALA A 50 4.27 -0.92 -2.75
N ASP A 51 3.36 -0.58 -3.67
CA ASP A 51 3.70 0.26 -4.82
C ASP A 51 3.98 1.69 -4.34
N ARG A 52 5.12 2.23 -4.78
CA ARG A 52 5.54 3.60 -4.49
C ARG A 52 4.84 4.58 -5.42
N LEU A 53 4.40 5.69 -4.86
CA LEU A 53 3.67 6.72 -5.59
C LEU A 53 4.55 7.37 -6.68
N ASP A 54 5.79 7.71 -6.35
CA ASP A 54 6.75 8.30 -7.30
C ASP A 54 7.46 7.25 -8.16
N GLY A 55 7.77 6.08 -7.58
CA GLY A 55 8.60 5.07 -8.25
C GLY A 55 7.83 4.11 -9.16
N ASP A 56 6.72 3.57 -8.67
CA ASP A 56 6.00 2.47 -9.33
C ASP A 56 4.73 2.99 -10.05
N LEU A 57 4.03 3.95 -9.45
CA LEU A 57 2.90 4.65 -10.09
C LEU A 57 3.35 5.84 -10.96
N ALA A 58 4.58 6.33 -10.75
CA ALA A 58 5.17 7.46 -11.46
C ALA A 58 4.31 8.74 -11.41
N LEU A 59 3.65 9.01 -10.28
CA LEU A 59 2.83 10.20 -10.09
C LEU A 59 3.68 11.48 -10.14
N ASP A 60 3.24 12.44 -10.94
CA ASP A 60 3.85 13.77 -10.99
C ASP A 60 3.23 14.75 -9.98
N GLU A 61 3.84 15.92 -9.82
CA GLU A 61 3.40 16.91 -8.81
C GLU A 61 1.98 17.45 -9.03
N SER A 62 1.48 17.47 -10.27
CA SER A 62 0.10 17.86 -10.56
C SER A 62 -0.87 16.76 -10.16
N GLU A 63 -0.54 15.49 -10.43
CA GLU A 63 -1.32 14.33 -10.01
C GLU A 63 -1.34 14.21 -8.47
N PHE A 64 -0.21 14.47 -7.81
CA PHE A 64 -0.16 14.57 -6.35
C PHE A 64 -1.06 15.69 -5.80
N ALA A 65 -1.13 16.84 -6.47
CA ALA A 65 -1.99 17.93 -6.05
C ALA A 65 -3.48 17.58 -6.19
N VAL A 66 -3.85 16.89 -7.28
CA VAL A 66 -5.20 16.35 -7.45
C VAL A 66 -5.51 15.32 -6.38
N LEU A 67 -4.58 14.39 -6.12
CA LEU A 67 -4.74 13.37 -5.10
C LEU A 67 -4.93 13.96 -3.70
N ASP A 68 -4.17 15.00 -3.33
CA ASP A 68 -4.35 15.69 -2.03
C ASP A 68 -5.77 16.26 -1.88
N VAL A 69 -6.32 16.88 -2.92
CA VAL A 69 -7.69 17.38 -2.92
C VAL A 69 -8.69 16.24 -2.75
N LEU A 70 -8.55 15.17 -3.53
CA LEU A 70 -9.45 14.01 -3.47
C LEU A 70 -9.42 13.35 -2.09
N LEU A 71 -8.23 13.19 -1.49
CA LEU A 71 -8.06 12.62 -0.16
C LEU A 71 -8.68 13.50 0.93
N ARG A 72 -8.51 14.82 0.81
CA ARG A 72 -9.09 15.79 1.75
C ARG A 72 -10.62 15.81 1.68
N GLU A 73 -11.17 15.79 0.47
CA GLU A 73 -12.63 15.85 0.26
C GLU A 73 -13.33 14.54 0.64
N ARG A 74 -12.74 13.40 0.30
CA ARG A 74 -13.39 12.08 0.48
C ARG A 74 -13.11 11.45 1.83
N PHE A 75 -11.93 11.68 2.39
CA PHE A 75 -11.46 11.01 3.61
C PHE A 75 -11.08 11.97 4.73
N GLY A 76 -11.02 13.29 4.48
CA GLY A 76 -10.48 14.24 5.46
C GLY A 76 -8.97 14.10 5.68
N ALA A 77 -8.28 13.37 4.81
CA ALA A 77 -6.85 13.09 4.89
C ALA A 77 -6.03 14.21 4.21
N ASP A 78 -4.91 14.60 4.83
CA ASP A 78 -4.02 15.67 4.34
C ASP A 78 -2.69 15.07 3.87
N LEU A 79 -2.58 14.82 2.56
CA LEU A 79 -1.38 14.26 1.94
C LEU A 79 -0.25 15.30 1.90
N GLY A 80 -0.59 16.57 1.68
CA GLY A 80 0.37 17.67 1.73
C GLY A 80 1.07 17.76 3.09
N ALA A 81 0.31 17.66 4.19
CA ALA A 81 0.87 17.65 5.54
C ALA A 81 1.74 16.42 5.81
N LEU A 82 1.36 15.24 5.29
CA LEU A 82 2.19 14.04 5.36
C LEU A 82 3.52 14.24 4.61
N ARG A 83 3.46 14.68 3.35
CA ARG A 83 4.64 14.91 2.49
C ARG A 83 5.58 15.97 3.07
N ALA A 84 5.04 17.03 3.67
CA ALA A 84 5.83 18.09 4.31
C ALA A 84 6.68 17.61 5.50
N GLY A 85 6.31 16.48 6.12
CA GLY A 85 7.07 15.85 7.20
C GLY A 85 8.18 14.90 6.74
N LEU A 86 8.29 14.63 5.43
CA LEU A 86 9.22 13.67 4.86
C LEU A 86 10.45 14.35 4.24
N ASP A 87 11.59 13.68 4.32
CA ASP A 87 12.76 14.03 3.52
C ASP A 87 12.64 13.43 2.11
N VAL A 88 13.63 13.69 1.25
CA VAL A 88 13.63 13.21 -0.15
C VAL A 88 13.54 11.68 -0.23
N ALA A 89 14.22 10.97 0.67
CA ALA A 89 14.15 9.51 0.71
C ALA A 89 12.76 9.02 1.14
N GLY A 90 12.14 9.68 2.12
CA GLY A 90 10.78 9.40 2.56
C GLY A 90 9.74 9.67 1.48
N LEU A 91 9.88 10.76 0.72
CA LEU A 91 9.01 11.07 -0.41
C LEU A 91 9.08 9.99 -1.50
N ALA A 92 10.30 9.57 -1.87
CA ALA A 92 10.50 8.50 -2.87
C ALA A 92 10.04 7.11 -2.39
N ALA A 93 9.99 6.91 -1.06
CA ALA A 93 9.56 5.65 -0.45
C ALA A 93 8.06 5.61 -0.12
N LEU A 94 7.31 6.71 -0.31
CA LEU A 94 5.90 6.79 0.03
C LEU A 94 5.07 5.82 -0.81
N THR A 95 4.28 4.96 -0.15
CA THR A 95 3.54 3.86 -0.80
C THR A 95 2.01 4.06 -0.80
N VAL A 96 1.32 3.28 -1.64
CA VAL A 96 -0.13 3.13 -1.59
C VAL A 96 -0.61 2.64 -0.22
N GLY A 97 0.17 1.78 0.46
CA GLY A 97 -0.10 1.31 1.81
C GLY A 97 -0.05 2.43 2.85
N ASP A 98 0.89 3.36 2.72
CA ASP A 98 0.96 4.54 3.59
C ASP A 98 -0.25 5.46 3.40
N LEU A 99 -0.73 5.62 2.16
CA LEU A 99 -1.99 6.32 1.90
C LEU A 99 -3.19 5.59 2.51
N ALA A 100 -3.21 4.25 2.43
CA ALA A 100 -4.24 3.45 3.06
C ALA A 100 -4.25 3.61 4.59
N GLU A 101 -3.08 3.76 5.23
CA GLU A 101 -3.00 4.12 6.65
C GLU A 101 -3.41 5.57 6.92
N LEU A 102 -3.13 6.50 6.01
CA LEU A 102 -3.50 7.90 6.15
C LEU A 102 -5.02 8.07 6.19
N VAL A 103 -5.75 7.44 5.26
CA VAL A 103 -7.22 7.57 5.14
C VAL A 103 -8.01 6.80 6.20
N ARG A 104 -7.33 5.95 6.99
CA ARG A 104 -7.94 5.21 8.11
C ARG A 104 -7.99 6.00 9.42
N ARG A 105 -7.29 7.13 9.52
CA ARG A 105 -7.15 7.94 10.75
C ARG A 105 -8.32 8.88 10.95
#